data_AF-A0A2N1JF25-F1
#
_entry.id   AF-A0A2N1JF25-F1
#
_cell.length_a   1.000
_cell.length_b   1.000
_cell.length_c   1.000
_cell.angle_alpha   90.00
_cell.angle_beta   90.00
_cell.angle_gamma   90.00
#
_symmetry.space_group_name_H-M   'P 1'
#
loop_
_entity.id
_entity.type
_entity.pdbx_description
1 polymer ?
#
loop_
_entity_poly.entity_id
_entity_poly.type
_entity_poly.pdbx_seq_one_letter_code
_entity_poly.pdbx_strand_id
1 'polypeptide(L)'
;MVVVSRTSKSAKNRYLYHSGKLNRLPSSALGLFSAMLRLPLIRSIIPGVLCEPFVKRSDAAPESVDAFLRRRFGAPLAENLASAMMHGIYAGDSRTLCASSVLKSLVLLEKTHGSVLRGMLLRRLNPRYIPPCETGPTLHEKQAEVEERMDPVVLDCIKHASIYSFPNGLGEIVRVLEDRLTVMPNVEIWRNAPCQQITMQDGRFALQIPYMKNPLLANRLLSAIPSYNLAPLLPNLPHLDHNPPAKMAVVDVVLAPPNPTDKLEYKLPIDGFGFLVPRNATNNQDEVLGVVLDSDAVPNQDQGKRRFIKLTVMLGGPYWSKKSSDALPSEEDVEQRALRALNTQLGIPSQILASHVRLVNARVLCDTIPQYLVGHYTRMQALHDAMVNDPALANKLTLLGYSYAGVGINDCITNALDACDAIIAHATSDTQPDASASQTTGLAALIG
;
A
#
# COMPACT_ATOMS: atom_id res chain seq x y z
N MET A 1 2.21 -0.60 -22.25
CA MET A 1 2.66 -0.78 -20.86
C MET A 1 4.08 -0.22 -20.72
N VAL A 2 4.39 0.46 -19.61
CA VAL A 2 5.74 0.92 -19.28
C VAL A 2 6.30 -0.03 -18.24
N VAL A 3 7.38 -0.74 -18.56
CA VAL A 3 7.94 -1.79 -17.71
C VAL A 3 9.36 -1.43 -17.31
N VAL A 4 9.65 -1.58 -16.02
CA VAL A 4 10.99 -1.36 -15.47
C VAL A 4 11.59 -2.69 -15.06
N SER A 5 12.60 -3.13 -15.81
CA SER A 5 13.28 -4.40 -15.56
C SER A 5 13.92 -4.45 -14.16
N ARG A 6 13.96 -5.65 -13.56
CA ARG A 6 14.68 -5.94 -12.30
C ARG A 6 16.18 -5.62 -12.36
N THR A 7 16.76 -5.47 -13.54
CA THR A 7 18.18 -5.12 -13.72
C THR A 7 18.45 -3.61 -13.71
N SER A 8 17.40 -2.78 -13.82
CA SER A 8 17.50 -1.33 -13.86
C SER A 8 18.03 -0.72 -12.57
N LYS A 9 18.54 0.51 -12.64
CA LYS A 9 18.99 1.27 -11.47
C LYS A 9 17.85 1.53 -10.49
N SER A 10 16.66 1.87 -11.00
CA SER A 10 15.44 2.04 -10.20
C SER A 10 15.10 0.80 -9.37
N ALA A 11 15.18 -0.40 -9.96
CA ALA A 11 14.91 -1.65 -9.26
C ALA A 11 15.94 -1.96 -8.15
N LYS A 12 17.22 -1.62 -8.38
CA LYS A 12 18.36 -2.00 -7.54
C LYS A 12 18.72 -0.98 -6.46
N ASN A 13 18.42 0.29 -6.69
CA ASN A 13 18.85 1.40 -5.85
C ASN A 13 17.64 1.99 -5.12
N ARG A 14 17.52 1.63 -3.85
CA ARG A 14 16.63 2.28 -2.87
C ARG A 14 17.49 2.89 -1.78
N TYR A 15 17.17 4.10 -1.35
CA TYR A 15 17.97 4.83 -0.36
C TYR A 15 17.17 5.08 0.91
N LEU A 16 17.91 5.26 2.00
CA LEU A 16 17.37 5.66 3.30
C LEU A 16 18.11 6.91 3.75
N TYR A 17 17.37 7.96 4.08
CA TYR A 17 17.96 9.18 4.64
C TYR A 17 18.28 8.96 6.13
N HIS A 18 19.55 8.87 6.49
CA HIS A 18 19.96 8.58 7.86
C HIS A 18 21.29 9.28 8.17
N SER A 19 21.39 9.87 9.37
CA SER A 19 22.55 10.67 9.80
C SER A 19 22.92 11.78 8.80
N GLY A 20 21.90 12.49 8.29
CA GLY A 20 22.06 13.63 7.38
C GLY A 20 22.50 13.28 5.96
N LYS A 21 22.53 11.99 5.59
CA LYS A 21 22.98 11.52 4.26
C LYS A 21 22.04 10.47 3.69
N LEU A 22 22.03 10.37 2.36
CA LEU A 22 21.33 9.31 1.63
C LEU A 22 22.19 8.05 1.60
N ASN A 23 21.72 6.98 2.23
CA ASN A 23 22.41 5.70 2.32
C ASN A 23 21.74 4.68 1.41
N ARG A 24 22.47 4.12 0.44
CA ARG A 24 21.93 3.09 -0.45
C ARG A 24 21.74 1.78 0.30
N LEU A 25 20.53 1.25 0.30
CA LEU A 25 20.22 -0.05 0.87
C LEU A 25 20.80 -1.17 -0.01
N PRO A 26 21.30 -2.26 0.60
CA PRO A 26 21.83 -3.39 -0.15
C PRO A 26 20.69 -4.14 -0.86
N SER A 27 20.85 -4.36 -2.16
CA SER A 27 19.91 -5.15 -2.98
C SER A 27 20.34 -6.61 -3.17
N SER A 28 21.47 -7.02 -2.60
CA SER A 28 21.97 -8.40 -2.66
C SER A 28 22.79 -8.77 -1.41
N ALA A 29 22.96 -10.07 -1.17
CA ALA A 29 23.77 -10.58 -0.05
C ALA A 29 25.24 -10.15 -0.12
N LEU A 30 25.84 -10.15 -1.31
CA LEU A 30 27.18 -9.57 -1.54
C LEU A 30 27.21 -8.06 -1.26
N GLY A 31 26.15 -7.35 -1.67
CA GLY A 31 25.97 -5.93 -1.35
C GLY A 31 25.86 -5.66 0.15
N LEU A 32 25.26 -6.58 0.92
CA LEU A 32 25.13 -6.48 2.37
C LEU A 32 26.50 -6.52 3.07
N PHE A 33 27.44 -7.34 2.60
CA PHE A 33 28.80 -7.39 3.17
C PHE A 33 29.55 -6.06 2.96
N SER A 34 29.49 -5.49 1.75
CA SER A 34 30.05 -4.16 1.47
C SER A 34 29.34 -3.06 2.26
N ALA A 35 28.01 -3.13 2.37
CA ALA A 35 27.20 -2.18 3.13
C ALA A 35 27.48 -2.27 4.64
N MET A 36 27.71 -3.47 5.19
CA MET A 36 28.15 -3.67 6.57
C MET A 36 29.49 -2.96 6.82
N LEU A 37 30.41 -2.96 5.87
CA LEU A 37 31.68 -2.25 6.02
C LEU A 37 31.57 -0.73 5.89
N ARG A 38 30.50 -0.19 5.29
CA ARG A 38 30.40 1.24 4.96
C ARG A 38 29.33 1.98 5.75
N LEU A 39 28.28 1.30 6.20
CA LEU A 39 27.08 1.91 6.76
C LEU A 39 26.95 1.54 8.25
N PRO A 40 27.09 2.52 9.17
CA PRO A 40 26.88 2.30 10.60
C PRO A 40 25.50 1.71 10.91
N LEU A 41 24.48 2.13 10.16
CA LEU A 41 23.13 1.61 10.28
C LEU A 41 23.08 0.08 10.05
N ILE A 42 23.69 -0.43 8.99
CA ILE A 42 23.68 -1.86 8.70
C ILE A 42 24.43 -2.63 9.79
N ARG A 43 25.56 -2.11 10.28
CA ARG A 43 26.31 -2.72 11.39
C ARG A 43 25.45 -2.87 12.65
N SER A 44 24.65 -1.84 12.97
CA SER A 44 23.80 -1.85 14.17
C SER A 44 22.67 -2.89 14.12
N ILE A 45 22.30 -3.36 12.92
CA ILE A 45 21.21 -4.34 12.72
C ILE A 45 21.72 -5.79 12.85
N ILE A 46 22.99 -6.04 12.55
CA ILE A 46 23.57 -7.40 12.47
C ILE A 46 23.41 -8.22 13.75
N PRO A 47 23.69 -7.70 14.96
CA PRO A 47 23.53 -8.46 16.18
C PRO A 47 22.10 -9.01 16.35
N GLY A 48 21.10 -8.19 16.04
CA GLY A 48 19.70 -8.60 16.12
C GLY A 48 19.34 -9.66 15.08
N VAL A 49 19.83 -9.53 13.84
CA VAL A 49 19.64 -10.55 12.80
C VAL A 49 20.28 -11.89 13.18
N LEU A 50 21.48 -11.88 13.76
CA LEU A 50 22.15 -13.11 14.20
C LEU A 50 21.46 -13.78 15.40
N CYS A 51 20.87 -12.97 16.28
CA CYS A 51 20.16 -13.47 17.47
C CYS A 51 18.70 -13.88 17.18
N GLU A 52 18.10 -13.44 16.07
CA GLU A 52 16.68 -13.68 15.75
C GLU A 52 16.24 -15.15 15.85
N PRO A 53 17.02 -16.15 15.38
CA PRO A 53 16.63 -17.56 15.50
C PRO A 53 16.50 -18.06 16.93
N PHE A 54 17.05 -17.35 17.91
CA PHE A 54 17.02 -17.66 19.33
C PHE A 54 15.99 -16.82 20.10
N VAL A 55 15.37 -15.82 19.45
CA VAL A 55 14.32 -15.01 20.06
C VAL A 55 13.05 -15.85 20.19
N LYS A 56 12.51 -15.93 21.41
CA LYS A 56 11.26 -16.66 21.70
C LYS A 56 10.09 -16.04 20.93
N ARG A 57 9.19 -16.90 20.46
CA ARG A 57 7.89 -16.48 19.90
C ARG A 57 7.07 -15.74 20.95
N SER A 58 6.24 -14.80 20.50
CA SER A 58 5.21 -14.20 21.35
C SER A 58 3.90 -14.99 21.21
N ASP A 59 3.35 -15.44 22.33
CA ASP A 59 1.98 -15.97 22.42
C ASP A 59 0.98 -14.86 22.85
N ALA A 60 1.46 -13.60 22.95
CA ALA A 60 0.70 -12.47 23.48
C ALA A 60 -0.24 -11.81 22.45
N ALA A 61 -1.02 -10.84 22.94
CA ALA A 61 -1.93 -9.97 22.17
C ALA A 61 -1.30 -9.40 20.88
N PRO A 62 -2.11 -9.00 19.89
CA PRO A 62 -1.61 -8.36 18.68
C PRO A 62 -0.67 -7.20 19.05
N GLU A 63 0.51 -7.17 18.45
CA GLU A 63 1.53 -6.17 18.69
C GLU A 63 1.72 -5.27 17.45
N SER A 64 2.35 -4.12 17.64
CA SER A 64 2.67 -3.22 16.55
C SER A 64 3.86 -3.70 15.72
N VAL A 65 3.99 -3.17 14.50
CA VAL A 65 5.14 -3.45 13.61
C VAL A 65 6.47 -3.15 14.31
N ASP A 66 6.55 -2.02 15.03
CA ASP A 66 7.74 -1.61 15.79
C ASP A 66 8.04 -2.58 16.94
N ALA A 67 7.04 -3.00 17.71
CA ALA A 67 7.21 -3.96 18.81
C ALA A 67 7.70 -5.34 18.31
N PHE A 68 7.05 -5.88 17.27
CA PHE A 68 7.42 -7.15 16.65
C PHE A 68 8.86 -7.14 16.14
N LEU A 69 9.22 -6.13 15.36
CA LEU A 69 10.56 -6.05 14.76
C LEU A 69 11.64 -5.66 15.78
N ARG A 70 11.32 -4.84 16.80
CA ARG A 70 12.26 -4.52 17.88
C ARG A 70 12.60 -5.77 18.69
N ARG A 71 11.58 -6.57 19.04
CA ARG A 71 11.78 -7.83 19.78
C ARG A 71 12.63 -8.82 19.00
N ARG A 72 12.39 -8.97 17.70
CA ARG A 72 13.05 -9.99 16.86
C ARG A 72 14.41 -9.58 16.31
N PHE A 73 14.53 -8.34 15.84
CA PHE A 73 15.72 -7.86 15.12
C PHE A 73 16.42 -6.68 15.80
N GLY A 74 15.92 -6.23 16.95
CA GLY A 74 16.48 -5.12 17.70
C GLY A 74 15.96 -3.74 17.28
N ALA A 75 16.18 -2.77 18.16
CA ALA A 75 15.73 -1.40 17.99
C ALA A 75 16.21 -0.72 16.70
N PRO A 76 17.48 -0.88 16.24
CA PRO A 76 17.94 -0.19 15.04
C PRO A 76 17.17 -0.56 13.76
N LEU A 77 16.73 -1.82 13.63
CA LEU A 77 15.93 -2.25 12.48
C LEU A 77 14.52 -1.65 12.56
N ALA A 78 13.89 -1.71 13.73
CA ALA A 78 12.54 -1.19 13.94
C ALA A 78 12.46 0.33 13.74
N GLU A 79 13.41 1.07 14.32
CA GLU A 79 13.37 2.54 14.35
C GLU A 79 13.76 3.17 13.02
N ASN A 80 14.57 2.49 12.21
CA ASN A 80 15.05 3.03 10.94
C ASN A 80 14.38 2.35 9.75
N LEU A 81 14.63 1.06 9.54
CA LEU A 81 14.18 0.38 8.34
C LEU A 81 12.66 0.18 8.36
N ALA A 82 12.11 -0.31 9.47
CA ALA A 82 10.68 -0.55 9.57
C ALA A 82 9.88 0.75 9.56
N SER A 83 10.29 1.76 10.32
CA SER A 83 9.61 3.06 10.34
C SER A 83 9.57 3.70 8.96
N ALA A 84 10.69 3.72 8.23
CA ALA A 84 10.76 4.23 6.87
C ALA A 84 9.87 3.44 5.89
N MET A 85 9.86 2.12 6.01
CA MET A 85 8.99 1.27 5.19
C MET A 85 7.51 1.55 5.46
N MET A 86 7.11 1.77 6.72
CA MET A 86 5.73 2.13 7.07
C MET A 86 5.35 3.52 6.58
N HIS A 87 6.27 4.48 6.60
CA HIS A 87 6.08 5.77 5.94
C HIS A 87 5.84 5.60 4.44
N GLY A 88 6.61 4.73 3.77
CA GLY A 88 6.53 4.54 2.32
C GLY A 88 5.30 3.76 1.82
N ILE A 89 4.74 2.85 2.62
CA ILE A 89 3.59 2.02 2.22
C ILE A 89 2.27 2.54 2.79
N TYR A 90 2.27 2.94 4.07
CA TYR A 90 1.05 3.29 4.80
C TYR A 90 0.95 4.78 5.14
N ALA A 91 2.00 5.58 4.89
CA ALA A 91 2.14 6.91 5.47
C ALA A 91 1.86 6.88 6.99
N GLY A 92 2.30 5.81 7.67
CA GLY A 92 1.84 5.43 9.00
C GLY A 92 2.98 5.14 9.99
N ASP A 93 2.68 5.18 11.29
CA ASP A 93 3.67 4.97 12.35
C ASP A 93 3.83 3.47 12.62
N SER A 94 5.06 2.96 12.53
CA SER A 94 5.35 1.57 12.88
C SER A 94 4.92 1.20 14.30
N ARG A 95 4.82 2.17 15.22
CA ARG A 95 4.40 1.94 16.62
C ARG A 95 2.92 1.65 16.78
N THR A 96 2.08 2.03 15.81
CA THR A 96 0.62 1.91 15.92
C THR A 96 0.05 0.88 14.94
N LEU A 97 0.72 0.64 13.81
CA LEU A 97 0.28 -0.31 12.80
C LEU A 97 0.41 -1.75 13.29
N CYS A 98 -0.60 -2.59 13.01
CA CYS A 98 -0.70 -3.97 13.43
C CYS A 98 0.24 -4.88 12.62
N ALA A 99 1.17 -5.56 13.30
CA ALA A 99 2.14 -6.43 12.63
C ALA A 99 1.48 -7.60 11.89
N SER A 100 0.44 -8.21 12.46
CA SER A 100 -0.26 -9.34 11.85
C SER A 100 -1.02 -8.99 10.58
N SER A 101 -1.34 -7.71 10.37
CA SER A 101 -2.05 -7.22 9.19
C SER A 101 -1.08 -6.72 8.14
N VAL A 102 -0.08 -5.92 8.55
CA VAL A 102 0.87 -5.30 7.62
C VAL A 102 2.01 -6.23 7.22
N LEU A 103 2.45 -7.10 8.14
CA LEU A 103 3.55 -8.05 7.94
C LEU A 103 3.04 -9.49 8.06
N LYS A 104 1.85 -9.80 7.52
CA LYS A 104 1.15 -11.11 7.64
C LYS A 104 2.13 -12.27 7.44
N SER A 105 2.91 -12.26 6.36
CA SER A 105 3.87 -13.33 6.06
C SER A 105 4.97 -13.49 7.13
N LEU A 106 5.53 -12.41 7.69
CA LEU A 106 6.57 -12.52 8.70
C LEU A 106 6.04 -13.03 10.03
N VAL A 107 4.86 -12.53 10.45
CA VAL A 107 4.18 -13.00 11.67
C VAL A 107 3.80 -14.46 11.52
N LEU A 108 3.37 -14.88 10.32
CA LEU A 108 3.06 -16.27 10.03
C LEU A 108 4.28 -17.19 10.21
N LEU A 109 5.43 -16.79 9.66
CA LEU A 109 6.68 -17.54 9.82
C LEU A 109 7.14 -17.62 11.28
N GLU A 110 6.96 -16.56 12.07
CA GLU A 110 7.17 -16.65 13.53
C GLU A 110 6.24 -17.70 14.15
N LYS A 111 4.95 -17.66 13.84
CA LYS A 111 3.95 -18.54 14.47
C LYS A 111 4.22 -20.01 14.14
N THR A 112 4.59 -20.32 12.91
CA THR A 112 4.81 -21.71 12.46
C THR A 112 6.18 -22.26 12.82
N HIS A 113 7.23 -21.44 12.78
CA HIS A 113 8.62 -21.92 12.95
C HIS A 113 9.32 -21.41 14.21
N GLY A 114 8.67 -20.55 14.99
CA GLY A 114 9.27 -19.85 16.12
C GLY A 114 10.28 -18.76 15.75
N SER A 115 10.71 -18.69 14.48
CA SER A 115 11.68 -17.73 13.94
C SER A 115 11.36 -17.40 12.48
N VAL A 116 11.45 -16.12 12.16
CA VAL A 116 11.27 -15.59 10.81
C VAL A 116 12.37 -16.07 9.88
N LEU A 117 13.65 -15.99 10.32
CA LEU A 117 14.78 -16.40 9.49
C LEU A 117 14.80 -17.91 9.23
N ARG A 118 14.43 -18.73 10.22
CA ARG A 118 14.29 -20.19 10.03
C ARG A 118 13.19 -20.50 9.00
N GLY A 119 12.05 -19.84 9.11
CA GLY A 119 10.96 -20.00 8.14
C GLY A 119 11.34 -19.57 6.72
N MET A 120 12.05 -18.45 6.58
CA MET A 120 12.58 -18.01 5.28
C MET A 120 13.60 -18.99 4.70
N LEU A 121 14.49 -19.56 5.52
CA LEU A 121 15.48 -20.54 5.09
C LEU A 121 14.81 -21.82 4.60
N LEU A 122 13.80 -22.32 5.30
CA LEU A 122 13.03 -23.50 4.89
C LEU A 122 12.33 -23.29 3.54
N ARG A 123 11.67 -22.15 3.34
CA ARG A 123 11.07 -21.78 2.04
C ARG A 123 12.10 -21.68 0.93
N ARG A 124 13.32 -21.20 1.24
CA ARG A 124 14.39 -21.10 0.24
C ARG A 124 14.98 -22.46 -0.14
N LEU A 125 15.11 -23.37 0.83
CA LEU A 125 15.63 -24.72 0.59
C LEU A 125 14.59 -25.64 -0.05
N ASN A 126 13.31 -25.44 0.26
CA ASN A 126 12.19 -26.14 -0.34
C ASN A 126 11.13 -25.13 -0.82
N PRO A 127 11.19 -24.67 -2.08
CA PRO A 127 10.20 -23.75 -2.64
C PRO A 127 8.76 -24.28 -2.64
N ARG A 128 8.56 -25.60 -2.52
CA ARG A 128 7.24 -26.24 -2.40
C ARG A 128 6.73 -26.30 -0.96
N TYR A 129 7.49 -25.79 0.01
CA TYR A 129 7.09 -25.78 1.41
C TYR A 129 5.96 -24.77 1.65
N ILE A 130 4.80 -25.30 2.04
CA ILE A 130 3.64 -24.53 2.46
C ILE A 130 3.57 -24.57 3.99
N PRO A 131 3.56 -23.41 4.68
CA PRO A 131 3.36 -23.37 6.11
C PRO A 131 1.98 -23.98 6.48
N PRO A 132 1.85 -24.71 7.60
CA PRO A 132 0.62 -25.42 7.98
C PRO A 132 -0.66 -24.56 8.09
N CYS A 133 -0.53 -23.24 8.11
CA CYS A 133 -1.60 -22.26 8.30
C CYS A 133 -1.90 -21.44 7.02
N GLU A 134 -1.35 -21.81 5.85
CA GLU A 134 -1.82 -21.31 4.56
C GLU A 134 -2.76 -22.36 3.96
N THR A 135 -4.04 -22.37 4.37
CA THR A 135 -5.06 -23.36 3.95
C THR A 135 -5.92 -22.91 2.75
N GLY A 136 -5.49 -21.89 2.01
CA GLY A 136 -6.14 -21.48 0.75
C GLY A 136 -5.56 -22.17 -0.49
N PRO A 137 -6.16 -21.99 -1.68
CA PRO A 137 -5.53 -22.40 -2.93
C PRO A 137 -4.11 -21.83 -2.96
N THR A 138 -3.15 -22.66 -3.34
CA THR A 138 -1.75 -22.28 -3.22
C THR A 138 -1.48 -21.06 -4.10
N LEU A 139 -0.55 -20.20 -3.69
CA LEU A 139 -0.15 -19.04 -4.52
C LEU A 139 0.24 -19.49 -5.94
N HIS A 140 0.72 -20.74 -6.08
CA HIS A 140 1.01 -21.41 -7.34
C HIS A 140 -0.22 -21.74 -8.18
N GLU A 141 -1.31 -22.22 -7.58
CA GLU A 141 -2.57 -22.49 -8.29
C GLU A 141 -3.18 -21.21 -8.85
N LYS A 142 -3.28 -20.16 -8.01
CA LYS A 142 -3.75 -18.84 -8.46
C LYS A 142 -2.84 -18.25 -9.53
N GLN A 143 -1.53 -18.42 -9.40
CA GLN A 143 -0.59 -18.00 -10.44
C GLN A 143 -0.86 -18.74 -11.76
N ALA A 144 -1.02 -20.07 -11.73
CA ALA A 144 -1.28 -20.85 -12.94
C ALA A 144 -2.56 -20.39 -13.65
N GLU A 145 -3.65 -20.14 -12.91
CA GLU A 145 -4.90 -19.63 -13.49
C GLU A 145 -4.73 -18.25 -14.15
N VAL A 146 -4.00 -17.34 -13.48
CA VAL A 146 -3.71 -16.02 -14.05
C VAL A 146 -2.81 -16.14 -15.29
N GLU A 147 -1.82 -17.03 -15.26
CA GLU A 147 -0.93 -17.29 -16.40
C GLU A 147 -1.69 -17.84 -17.62
N GLU A 148 -2.74 -18.64 -17.41
CA GLU A 148 -3.60 -19.15 -18.48
C GLU A 148 -4.47 -18.05 -19.11
N ARG A 149 -4.92 -17.08 -18.31
CA ARG A 149 -5.82 -15.99 -18.75
C ARG A 149 -5.10 -14.83 -19.43
N MET A 150 -3.78 -14.73 -19.28
CA MET A 150 -2.99 -13.60 -19.77
C MET A 150 -2.31 -13.90 -21.11
N ASP A 151 -2.16 -12.85 -21.92
CA ASP A 151 -1.36 -12.92 -23.14
C ASP A 151 0.10 -13.31 -22.80
N PRO A 152 0.70 -14.33 -23.46
CA PRO A 152 2.04 -14.80 -23.14
C PRO A 152 3.13 -13.74 -23.22
N VAL A 153 3.01 -12.78 -24.15
CA VAL A 153 3.99 -11.70 -24.32
C VAL A 153 3.92 -10.73 -23.15
N VAL A 154 2.69 -10.39 -22.71
CA VAL A 154 2.47 -9.55 -21.53
C VAL A 154 2.98 -10.24 -20.27
N LEU A 155 2.73 -11.54 -20.14
CA LEU A 155 3.16 -12.33 -18.98
C LEU A 155 4.70 -12.35 -18.86
N ASP A 156 5.41 -12.60 -19.95
CA ASP A 156 6.88 -12.57 -19.97
C ASP A 156 7.43 -11.20 -19.55
N CYS A 157 6.84 -10.12 -20.08
CA CYS A 157 7.21 -8.75 -19.70
C CYS A 157 7.05 -8.51 -18.18
N ILE A 158 5.96 -8.99 -17.58
CA ILE A 158 5.66 -8.79 -16.15
C ILE A 158 6.55 -9.66 -15.27
N LYS A 159 6.87 -10.91 -15.67
CA LYS A 159 7.76 -11.80 -14.93
C LYS A 159 9.14 -11.18 -14.67
N HIS A 160 9.63 -10.37 -15.61
CA HIS A 160 10.91 -9.66 -15.51
C HIS A 160 10.80 -8.23 -14.99
N ALA A 161 9.59 -7.75 -14.71
CA ALA A 161 9.35 -6.42 -14.17
C ALA A 161 9.70 -6.35 -12.67
N SER A 162 10.17 -5.18 -12.25
CA SER A 162 10.25 -4.76 -10.86
C SER A 162 9.08 -3.85 -10.49
N ILE A 163 8.73 -2.96 -11.41
CA ILE A 163 7.63 -2.01 -11.35
C ILE A 163 7.07 -1.94 -12.79
N TYR A 164 5.77 -1.72 -12.91
CA TYR A 164 5.13 -1.41 -14.18
C TYR A 164 4.13 -0.27 -13.98
N SER A 165 3.85 0.43 -15.07
CA SER A 165 2.84 1.49 -15.16
C SER A 165 2.33 1.56 -16.60
N PHE A 166 1.58 2.61 -16.93
CA PHE A 166 1.04 2.84 -18.27
C PHE A 166 1.57 4.15 -18.84
N PRO A 167 1.58 4.31 -20.18
CA PRO A 167 2.06 5.53 -20.82
C PRO A 167 1.39 6.80 -20.28
N ASN A 168 0.10 6.73 -19.95
CA ASN A 168 -0.66 7.86 -19.41
C ASN A 168 -0.86 7.77 -17.89
N GLY A 169 -0.01 7.01 -17.19
CA GLY A 169 -0.09 6.79 -15.75
C GLY A 169 -1.14 5.74 -15.35
N LEU A 170 -1.19 5.42 -14.05
CA LEU A 170 -2.05 4.35 -13.51
C LEU A 170 -3.55 4.61 -13.69
N GLY A 171 -3.96 5.88 -13.87
CA GLY A 171 -5.36 6.24 -14.17
C GLY A 171 -5.88 5.61 -15.47
N GLU A 172 -5.00 5.15 -16.35
CA GLU A 172 -5.37 4.41 -17.57
C GLU A 172 -6.16 3.13 -17.24
N ILE A 173 -5.84 2.43 -16.14
CA ILE A 173 -6.60 1.24 -15.70
C ILE A 173 -8.06 1.60 -15.48
N VAL A 174 -8.32 2.67 -14.72
CA VAL A 174 -9.68 3.08 -14.34
C VAL A 174 -10.47 3.50 -15.57
N ARG A 175 -9.88 4.33 -16.44
CA ARG A 175 -10.53 4.79 -17.67
C ARG A 175 -10.89 3.62 -18.59
N VAL A 176 -9.95 2.69 -18.82
CA VAL A 176 -10.19 1.54 -19.70
C VAL A 176 -11.24 0.58 -19.12
N LEU A 177 -11.26 0.40 -17.80
CA LEU A 177 -12.32 -0.39 -17.14
C LEU A 177 -13.69 0.27 -17.33
N GLU A 178 -13.78 1.59 -17.13
CA GLU A 178 -15.03 2.32 -17.33
C GLU A 178 -15.52 2.26 -18.80
N ASP A 179 -14.62 2.46 -19.76
CA ASP A 179 -14.92 2.36 -21.19
C ASP A 179 -15.48 0.98 -21.54
N ARG A 180 -14.91 -0.10 -20.99
CA ARG A 180 -15.37 -1.48 -21.19
C ARG A 180 -16.72 -1.76 -20.51
N LEU A 181 -16.91 -1.27 -19.29
CA LEU A 181 -18.14 -1.49 -18.54
C LEU A 181 -19.33 -0.75 -19.17
N THR A 182 -19.10 0.43 -19.72
CA THR A 182 -20.16 1.26 -20.34
C THR A 182 -20.81 0.60 -21.56
N VAL A 183 -20.08 -0.25 -22.28
CA VAL A 183 -20.61 -0.96 -23.46
C VAL A 183 -21.27 -2.31 -23.12
N MET A 184 -21.21 -2.75 -21.87
CA MET A 184 -21.84 -4.00 -21.44
C MET A 184 -23.35 -3.79 -21.23
N PRO A 185 -24.22 -4.64 -21.79
CA PRO A 185 -25.67 -4.43 -21.77
C PRO A 185 -26.30 -4.55 -20.36
N ASN A 186 -25.58 -5.12 -19.40
CA ASN A 186 -26.04 -5.40 -18.05
C ASN A 186 -25.34 -4.54 -16.98
N VAL A 187 -24.70 -3.44 -17.38
CA VAL A 187 -23.96 -2.55 -16.47
C VAL A 187 -24.45 -1.12 -16.67
N GLU A 188 -24.80 -0.47 -15.56
CA GLU A 188 -25.09 0.96 -15.52
C GLU A 188 -24.11 1.66 -14.60
N ILE A 189 -23.55 2.78 -15.05
CA ILE A 189 -22.62 3.60 -14.27
C ILE A 189 -23.27 4.93 -13.94
N TRP A 190 -23.47 5.17 -12.64
CA TRP A 190 -24.14 6.35 -12.12
C TRP A 190 -23.10 7.25 -11.45
N ARG A 191 -22.77 8.38 -12.07
CA ARG A 191 -21.85 9.39 -11.51
C ARG A 191 -22.63 10.43 -10.72
N ASN A 192 -21.98 11.08 -9.74
CA ASN A 192 -22.60 12.09 -8.87
C ASN A 192 -23.85 11.56 -8.12
N ALA A 193 -23.85 10.27 -7.77
CA ALA A 193 -24.96 9.56 -7.16
C ALA A 193 -24.60 9.05 -5.75
N PRO A 194 -24.32 9.95 -4.77
CA PRO A 194 -23.95 9.50 -3.43
C PRO A 194 -25.14 8.77 -2.78
N CYS A 195 -24.87 7.60 -2.21
CA CYS A 195 -25.83 6.90 -1.37
C CYS A 195 -25.88 7.61 0.00
N GLN A 196 -27.05 8.09 0.40
CA GLN A 196 -27.25 8.78 1.68
C GLN A 196 -27.67 7.84 2.81
N GLN A 197 -28.38 6.76 2.46
CA GLN A 197 -28.92 5.82 3.43
C GLN A 197 -29.06 4.43 2.80
N ILE A 198 -28.78 3.41 3.60
CA ILE A 198 -28.99 2.01 3.23
C ILE A 198 -29.94 1.40 4.27
N THR A 199 -31.08 0.87 3.81
CA THR A 199 -32.05 0.16 4.65
C THR A 199 -32.40 -1.18 4.04
N MET A 200 -33.03 -2.06 4.81
CA MET A 200 -33.60 -3.31 4.29
C MET A 200 -35.09 -3.14 4.07
N GLN A 201 -35.56 -3.44 2.85
CA GLN A 201 -36.98 -3.46 2.48
C GLN A 201 -37.29 -4.77 1.75
N ASP A 202 -38.26 -5.55 2.25
CA ASP A 202 -38.69 -6.82 1.67
C ASP A 202 -37.52 -7.79 1.36
N GLY A 203 -36.54 -7.85 2.26
CA GLY A 203 -35.36 -8.71 2.12
C GLY A 203 -34.32 -8.25 1.10
N ARG A 204 -34.45 -7.02 0.55
CA ARG A 204 -33.49 -6.36 -0.36
C ARG A 204 -32.91 -5.11 0.27
N PHE A 205 -31.74 -4.70 -0.18
CA PHE A 205 -31.19 -3.38 0.14
C PHE A 205 -31.98 -2.31 -0.60
N ALA A 206 -32.36 -1.25 0.11
CA ALA A 206 -32.94 -0.04 -0.43
C ALA A 206 -31.92 1.10 -0.22
N LEU A 207 -31.39 1.61 -1.33
CA LEU A 207 -30.38 2.67 -1.35
C LEU A 207 -31.07 3.99 -1.68
N GLN A 208 -30.98 4.96 -0.78
CA GLN A 208 -31.50 6.30 -1.01
C GLN A 208 -30.47 7.15 -1.74
N ILE A 209 -30.83 7.63 -2.93
CA ILE A 209 -30.04 8.55 -3.75
C ILE A 209 -30.77 9.90 -3.80
N PRO A 210 -30.10 11.06 -3.57
CA PRO A 210 -30.75 12.34 -3.29
C PRO A 210 -31.80 12.79 -4.32
N TYR A 211 -31.55 12.52 -5.59
CA TYR A 211 -32.42 12.95 -6.69
C TYR A 211 -33.44 11.90 -7.13
N MET A 212 -33.48 10.72 -6.49
CA MET A 212 -34.44 9.67 -6.80
C MET A 212 -35.61 9.69 -5.83
N LYS A 213 -36.83 9.65 -6.39
CA LYS A 213 -38.08 9.65 -5.61
C LYS A 213 -38.29 8.34 -4.85
N ASN A 214 -37.87 7.23 -5.44
CA ASN A 214 -37.94 5.89 -4.85
C ASN A 214 -36.51 5.36 -4.64
N PRO A 215 -36.27 4.56 -3.59
CA PRO A 215 -34.96 3.97 -3.37
C PRO A 215 -34.61 2.95 -4.46
N LEU A 216 -33.32 2.82 -4.75
CA LEU A 216 -32.81 1.77 -5.63
C LEU A 216 -32.80 0.45 -4.85
N LEU A 217 -33.48 -0.57 -5.36
CA LEU A 217 -33.57 -1.89 -4.72
C LEU A 217 -32.52 -2.85 -5.28
N ALA A 218 -31.76 -3.49 -4.39
CA ALA A 218 -30.71 -4.43 -4.76
C ALA A 218 -30.79 -5.73 -3.94
N ASN A 219 -30.66 -6.88 -4.61
CA ASN A 219 -30.61 -8.20 -3.95
C ASN A 219 -29.29 -8.44 -3.20
N ARG A 220 -28.20 -7.82 -3.68
CA ARG A 220 -26.86 -7.90 -3.12
C ARG A 220 -26.21 -6.52 -3.19
N LEU A 221 -25.44 -6.17 -2.17
CA LEU A 221 -24.67 -4.93 -2.08
C LEU A 221 -23.18 -5.27 -2.01
N LEU A 222 -22.40 -4.74 -2.96
CA LEU A 222 -20.94 -4.74 -2.91
C LEU A 222 -20.49 -3.34 -2.51
N SER A 223 -19.91 -3.19 -1.33
CA SER A 223 -19.38 -1.91 -0.87
C SER A 223 -17.88 -1.81 -1.14
N ALA A 224 -17.50 -0.99 -2.11
CA ALA A 224 -16.11 -0.65 -2.43
C ALA A 224 -15.69 0.76 -1.97
N ILE A 225 -16.51 1.42 -1.14
CA ILE A 225 -16.21 2.73 -0.54
C ILE A 225 -15.33 2.56 0.72
N PRO A 226 -14.65 3.63 1.18
CA PRO A 226 -13.88 3.57 2.42
C PRO A 226 -14.77 3.19 3.62
N SER A 227 -14.25 2.40 4.56
CA SER A 227 -15.06 1.86 5.66
C SER A 227 -15.64 2.95 6.56
N TYR A 228 -14.93 4.06 6.77
CA TYR A 228 -15.43 5.20 7.54
C TYR A 228 -16.57 5.96 6.82
N ASN A 229 -16.66 5.91 5.48
CA ASN A 229 -17.83 6.38 4.73
C ASN A 229 -18.99 5.39 4.80
N LEU A 230 -18.71 4.09 4.94
CA LEU A 230 -19.73 3.05 5.08
C LEU A 230 -20.33 3.01 6.49
N ALA A 231 -19.54 3.30 7.53
CA ALA A 231 -19.96 3.28 8.93
C ALA A 231 -21.30 4.00 9.21
N PRO A 232 -21.53 5.25 8.74
CA PRO A 232 -22.83 5.91 8.93
C PRO A 232 -23.97 5.30 8.11
N LEU A 233 -23.68 4.59 7.02
CA LEU A 233 -24.68 3.94 6.17
C LEU A 233 -25.14 2.58 6.73
N LEU A 234 -24.27 1.88 7.47
CA LEU A 234 -24.52 0.59 8.09
C LEU A 234 -24.06 0.59 9.57
N PRO A 235 -24.73 1.37 10.45
CA PRO A 235 -24.26 1.61 11.82
C PRO A 235 -24.25 0.38 12.73
N ASN A 236 -24.96 -0.69 12.34
CA ASN A 236 -25.01 -1.94 13.09
C ASN A 236 -23.77 -2.82 12.88
N LEU A 237 -22.96 -2.54 11.85
CA LEU A 237 -21.73 -3.28 11.59
C LEU A 237 -20.58 -2.75 12.45
N PRO A 238 -19.88 -3.61 13.20
CA PRO A 238 -18.85 -3.17 14.12
C PRO A 238 -17.58 -2.73 13.37
N HIS A 239 -16.82 -1.83 14.01
CA HIS A 239 -15.43 -1.50 13.65
C HIS A 239 -15.19 -0.81 12.28
N LEU A 240 -16.22 -0.44 11.53
CA LEU A 240 -16.06 0.20 10.22
C LEU A 240 -15.32 1.55 10.28
N ASP A 241 -15.47 2.30 11.37
CA ASP A 241 -14.87 3.61 11.61
C ASP A 241 -13.60 3.57 12.47
N HIS A 242 -13.15 2.38 12.88
CA HIS A 242 -12.09 2.24 13.89
C HIS A 242 -10.71 2.65 13.37
N ASN A 243 -10.42 2.36 12.10
CA ASN A 243 -9.13 2.66 11.49
C ASN A 243 -9.23 4.04 10.79
N PRO A 244 -8.54 5.08 11.30
CA PRO A 244 -8.58 6.39 10.66
C PRO A 244 -7.78 6.37 9.35
N PRO A 245 -8.11 7.25 8.39
CA PRO A 245 -7.27 7.51 7.23
C PRO A 245 -5.99 8.27 7.63
N ALA A 246 -4.91 8.07 6.88
CA ALA A 246 -3.71 8.91 6.98
C ALA A 246 -3.97 10.31 6.42
N LYS A 247 -3.28 11.28 7.01
CA LYS A 247 -3.24 12.68 6.55
C LYS A 247 -1.86 12.98 6.03
N MET A 248 -1.72 13.31 4.76
CA MET A 248 -0.43 13.52 4.12
C MET A 248 -0.52 14.54 3.00
N ALA A 249 0.62 15.07 2.57
CA ALA A 249 0.70 15.85 1.35
C ALA A 249 1.53 15.13 0.30
N VAL A 250 1.14 15.32 -0.95
CA VAL A 250 1.89 14.90 -2.12
C VAL A 250 2.22 16.16 -2.91
N VAL A 251 3.51 16.38 -3.14
CA VAL A 251 4.02 17.52 -3.90
C VAL A 251 4.80 17.01 -5.10
N ASP A 252 4.24 17.21 -6.28
CA ASP A 252 4.89 16.88 -7.55
C ASP A 252 5.76 18.06 -7.96
N VAL A 253 7.06 17.83 -8.18
CA VAL A 253 8.03 18.85 -8.59
C VAL A 253 8.67 18.45 -9.91
N VAL A 254 8.55 19.30 -10.92
CA VAL A 254 9.14 19.10 -12.24
C VAL A 254 10.23 20.14 -12.48
N LEU A 255 11.45 19.66 -12.69
CA LEU A 255 12.60 20.49 -13.02
C LEU A 255 12.96 20.36 -14.50
N ALA A 256 13.24 21.50 -15.14
CA ALA A 256 13.79 21.55 -16.48
C ALA A 256 15.16 20.86 -16.54
N PRO A 257 15.47 20.10 -17.60
CA PRO A 257 16.78 19.47 -17.74
C PRO A 257 17.90 20.51 -17.72
N PRO A 258 19.11 20.12 -17.27
CA PRO A 258 20.29 20.95 -17.42
C PRO A 258 20.48 21.32 -18.89
N ASN A 259 20.61 22.60 -19.19
CA ASN A 259 20.87 23.08 -20.54
C ASN A 259 22.39 23.24 -20.72
N PRO A 260 23.01 22.72 -21.80
CA PRO A 260 24.45 22.90 -22.04
C PRO A 260 24.91 24.37 -22.11
N THR A 261 23.98 25.30 -22.31
CA THR A 261 24.23 26.75 -22.33
C THR A 261 24.07 27.42 -20.95
N ASP A 262 23.46 26.74 -19.97
CA ASP A 262 23.42 27.21 -18.59
C ASP A 262 24.77 26.91 -17.91
N LYS A 263 25.34 27.89 -17.22
CA LYS A 263 26.56 27.69 -16.39
C LYS A 263 26.34 26.76 -15.19
N LEU A 264 25.08 26.40 -14.93
CA LEU A 264 24.64 25.59 -13.80
C LEU A 264 24.28 24.19 -14.30
N GLU A 265 25.29 23.35 -14.46
CA GLU A 265 25.07 21.91 -14.63
C GLU A 265 24.70 21.31 -13.26
N TYR A 266 23.48 20.76 -13.14
CA TYR A 266 23.06 20.08 -11.92
C TYR A 266 22.65 18.64 -12.24
N LYS A 267 23.11 17.72 -11.40
CA LYS A 267 22.79 16.30 -11.47
C LYS A 267 22.30 15.86 -10.11
N LEU A 268 21.23 15.07 -10.08
CA LEU A 268 20.77 14.47 -8.83
C LEU A 268 21.89 13.61 -8.23
N PRO A 269 22.13 13.68 -6.90
CA PRO A 269 23.22 12.94 -6.26
C PRO A 269 22.97 11.44 -6.21
N ILE A 270 21.72 11.02 -6.45
CA ILE A 270 21.31 9.61 -6.48
C ILE A 270 20.59 9.29 -7.78
N ASP A 271 20.69 8.04 -8.19
CA ASP A 271 19.87 7.41 -9.22
C ASP A 271 19.14 6.20 -8.61
N GLY A 272 17.89 5.97 -9.00
CA GLY A 272 17.09 4.90 -8.41
C GLY A 272 15.61 5.24 -8.24
N PHE A 273 14.91 4.40 -7.48
CA PHE A 273 13.47 4.60 -7.25
C PHE A 273 13.17 5.85 -6.42
N GLY A 274 14.01 6.13 -5.42
CA GLY A 274 13.72 7.13 -4.41
C GLY A 274 14.44 6.87 -3.10
N PHE A 275 14.08 7.67 -2.11
CA PHE A 275 14.52 7.48 -0.74
C PHE A 275 13.38 7.62 0.25
N LEU A 276 13.51 6.94 1.38
CA LEU A 276 12.59 7.04 2.51
C LEU A 276 13.28 7.73 3.69
N VAL A 277 12.49 8.44 4.48
CA VAL A 277 12.95 9.15 5.67
C VAL A 277 12.41 8.43 6.91
N PRO A 278 13.27 7.75 7.70
CA PRO A 278 12.87 7.07 8.92
C PRO A 278 12.43 8.06 10.00
N ARG A 279 11.66 7.57 10.97
CA ARG A 279 11.24 8.36 12.14
C ARG A 279 12.42 8.96 12.91
N ASN A 280 13.55 8.25 12.99
CA ASN A 280 14.74 8.71 13.70
C ASN A 280 15.73 9.47 12.80
N ALA A 281 15.27 9.99 11.65
CA ALA A 281 16.12 10.80 10.78
C ALA A 281 16.48 12.14 11.44
N THR A 282 17.77 12.47 11.44
CA THR A 282 18.24 13.82 11.76
C THR A 282 17.79 14.80 10.66
N ASN A 283 17.50 16.06 11.01
CA ASN A 283 17.18 17.13 10.05
C ASN A 283 15.91 16.90 9.20
N ASN A 284 14.89 16.25 9.75
CA ASN A 284 13.58 16.10 9.09
C ASN A 284 12.52 17.07 9.64
N GLN A 285 12.83 18.37 9.65
CA GLN A 285 11.94 19.40 10.20
C GLN A 285 10.67 19.60 9.36
N ASP A 286 10.75 19.32 8.07
CA ASP A 286 9.65 19.45 7.12
C ASP A 286 8.68 18.24 7.15
N GLU A 287 8.84 17.30 8.10
CA GLU A 287 7.93 16.16 8.29
C GLU A 287 7.85 15.24 7.04
N VAL A 288 8.98 15.06 6.34
CA VAL A 288 9.06 14.28 5.09
C VAL A 288 8.98 12.78 5.39
N LEU A 289 8.26 12.05 4.54
CA LEU A 289 8.13 10.59 4.55
C LEU A 289 9.11 9.93 3.56
N GLY A 290 9.26 10.54 2.39
CA GLY A 290 10.16 10.09 1.34
C GLY A 290 10.02 10.92 0.06
N VAL A 291 10.90 10.64 -0.89
CA VAL A 291 10.87 11.23 -2.24
C VAL A 291 11.02 10.12 -3.26
N VAL A 292 10.11 10.10 -4.24
CA VAL A 292 10.20 9.25 -5.43
C VAL A 292 10.89 10.04 -6.54
N LEU A 293 11.85 9.42 -7.21
CA LEU A 293 12.48 9.96 -8.41
C LEU A 293 11.70 9.44 -9.62
N ASP A 294 10.56 10.04 -9.95
CA ASP A 294 9.60 9.51 -10.94
C ASP A 294 10.22 9.30 -12.32
N SER A 295 11.12 10.20 -12.74
CA SER A 295 11.86 10.09 -14.00
C SER A 295 12.72 8.82 -14.09
N ASP A 296 13.18 8.29 -12.95
CA ASP A 296 13.93 7.04 -12.85
C ASP A 296 12.99 5.85 -12.53
N ALA A 297 11.98 6.07 -11.69
CA ALA A 297 11.04 5.07 -11.21
C ALA A 297 10.18 4.50 -12.33
N VAL A 298 9.67 5.37 -13.21
CA VAL A 298 8.85 5.02 -14.38
C VAL A 298 9.34 5.84 -15.58
N PRO A 299 10.43 5.41 -16.25
CA PRO A 299 11.00 6.14 -17.38
C PRO A 299 10.05 6.12 -18.58
N ASN A 300 10.26 7.03 -19.53
CA ASN A 300 9.52 7.10 -20.81
C ASN A 300 8.03 7.48 -20.67
N GLN A 301 7.67 8.21 -19.63
CA GLN A 301 6.37 8.91 -19.53
C GLN A 301 6.42 10.36 -20.01
N ASP A 302 7.54 10.79 -20.59
CA ASP A 302 7.70 12.13 -21.15
C ASP A 302 7.52 12.09 -22.67
N GLN A 303 6.74 13.02 -23.22
CA GLN A 303 6.64 13.24 -24.66
C GLN A 303 7.62 14.36 -25.04
N GLY A 304 8.74 14.02 -25.69
CA GLY A 304 9.68 15.01 -26.21
C GLY A 304 11.15 14.59 -26.22
N LYS A 305 12.00 15.40 -26.88
CA LYS A 305 13.46 15.19 -26.96
C LYS A 305 14.20 15.56 -25.67
N ARG A 306 13.63 16.44 -24.83
CA ARG A 306 14.20 16.90 -23.56
C ARG A 306 13.55 16.13 -22.41
N ARG A 307 14.36 15.50 -21.55
CA ARG A 307 13.88 14.72 -20.39
C ARG A 307 13.80 15.61 -19.17
N PHE A 308 12.62 15.77 -18.60
CA PHE A 308 12.45 16.51 -17.36
C PHE A 308 12.84 15.63 -16.17
N ILE A 309 13.24 16.27 -15.08
CA ILE A 309 13.43 15.58 -13.80
C ILE A 309 12.11 15.73 -13.03
N LYS A 310 11.50 14.61 -12.68
CA LYS A 310 10.20 14.55 -12.00
C LYS A 310 10.40 13.91 -10.64
N LEU A 311 9.94 14.59 -9.60
CA LEU A 311 10.10 14.18 -8.22
C LEU A 311 8.75 14.28 -7.52
N THR A 312 8.41 13.27 -6.71
CA THR A 312 7.23 13.31 -5.85
C THR A 312 7.69 13.31 -4.40
N VAL A 313 7.44 14.39 -3.69
CA VAL A 313 7.74 14.53 -2.27
C VAL A 313 6.49 14.21 -1.45
N MET A 314 6.62 13.28 -0.51
CA MET A 314 5.53 12.90 0.40
C MET A 314 5.83 13.42 1.80
N LEU A 315 4.88 14.15 2.40
CA LEU A 315 5.01 14.77 3.73
C LEU A 315 3.85 14.38 4.64
N GLY A 316 4.04 14.48 5.95
CA GLY A 316 2.96 14.31 6.94
C GLY A 316 2.86 12.89 7.49
N GLY A 317 1.78 12.18 7.20
CA GLY A 317 1.53 10.84 7.72
C GLY A 317 1.52 10.82 9.26
N PRO A 318 2.45 10.12 9.93
CA PRO A 318 2.48 10.03 11.39
C PRO A 318 2.56 11.39 12.09
N TYR A 319 3.26 12.36 11.49
CA TYR A 319 3.46 13.69 12.07
C TYR A 319 2.15 14.50 12.11
N TRP A 320 1.17 14.16 11.26
CA TRP A 320 -0.11 14.86 11.16
C TRP A 320 -1.28 14.06 11.73
N SER A 321 -1.04 12.83 12.19
CA SER A 321 -2.07 11.90 12.70
C SER A 321 -2.99 12.50 13.78
N LYS A 322 -2.45 13.38 14.64
CA LYS A 322 -3.20 14.03 15.72
C LYS A 322 -3.73 15.44 15.38
N LYS A 323 -3.42 15.97 14.19
CA LYS A 323 -3.87 17.30 13.77
C LYS A 323 -5.32 17.22 13.28
N SER A 324 -6.14 18.21 13.62
CA SER A 324 -7.44 18.42 12.96
C SER A 324 -7.22 18.88 11.51
N SER A 325 -8.25 18.78 10.66
CA SER A 325 -8.14 19.21 9.26
C SER A 325 -7.77 20.70 9.14
N ASP A 326 -8.32 21.55 10.01
CA ASP A 326 -8.01 22.99 10.03
C ASP A 326 -6.60 23.32 10.53
N ALA A 327 -5.94 22.37 11.19
CA ALA A 327 -4.57 22.52 11.69
C ALA A 327 -3.52 21.94 10.73
N LEU A 328 -3.94 21.40 9.58
CA LEU A 328 -3.02 20.95 8.54
C LEU A 328 -2.39 22.15 7.82
N PRO A 329 -1.13 22.01 7.35
CA PRO A 329 -0.50 23.06 6.55
C PRO A 329 -1.28 23.32 5.26
N SER A 330 -1.20 24.53 4.74
CA SER A 330 -1.76 24.87 3.44
C SER A 330 -0.98 24.19 2.31
N GLU A 331 -1.56 24.17 1.09
CA GLU A 331 -0.87 23.67 -0.10
C GLU A 331 0.41 24.49 -0.41
N GLU A 332 0.38 25.80 -0.17
CA GLU A 332 1.54 26.69 -0.30
C GLU A 332 2.63 26.34 0.72
N ASP A 333 2.24 26.09 1.98
CA ASP A 333 3.19 25.71 3.03
C ASP A 333 3.88 24.37 2.72
N VAL A 334 3.15 23.37 2.24
CA VAL A 334 3.73 22.06 1.91
C VAL A 334 4.58 22.11 0.65
N GLU A 335 4.27 22.98 -0.31
CA GLU A 335 5.16 23.28 -1.43
C GLU A 335 6.51 23.80 -0.94
N GLN A 336 6.51 24.82 -0.06
CA GLN A 336 7.76 25.37 0.47
C GLN A 336 8.54 24.34 1.29
N ARG A 337 7.85 23.50 2.07
CA ARG A 337 8.46 22.38 2.80
C ARG A 337 9.10 21.37 1.85
N ALA A 338 8.43 21.02 0.76
CA ALA A 338 8.94 20.09 -0.24
C ALA A 338 10.21 20.63 -0.92
N LEU A 339 10.21 21.90 -1.34
CA LEU A 339 11.38 22.53 -1.95
C LEU A 339 12.57 22.60 -0.96
N ARG A 340 12.32 22.92 0.31
CA ARG A 340 13.36 22.88 1.36
C ARG A 340 13.89 21.46 1.58
N ALA A 341 13.03 20.45 1.59
CA ALA A 341 13.43 19.05 1.70
C ALA A 341 14.31 18.61 0.52
N LEU A 342 13.95 19.00 -0.72
CA LEU A 342 14.77 18.71 -1.90
C LEU A 342 16.15 19.38 -1.82
N ASN A 343 16.24 20.59 -1.28
CA ASN A 343 17.52 21.24 -1.04
C ASN A 343 18.33 20.54 0.06
N THR A 344 17.73 20.27 1.21
CA THR A 344 18.45 19.81 2.41
C THR A 344 18.75 18.31 2.39
N GLN A 345 17.85 17.48 1.87
CA GLN A 345 17.97 16.02 1.88
C GLN A 345 18.50 15.46 0.56
N LEU A 346 18.03 16.00 -0.57
CA LEU A 346 18.47 15.60 -1.92
C LEU A 346 19.59 16.49 -2.46
N GLY A 347 19.97 17.58 -1.76
CA GLY A 347 21.12 18.40 -2.13
C GLY A 347 20.94 19.23 -3.40
N ILE A 348 19.69 19.45 -3.86
CA ILE A 348 19.44 20.29 -5.04
C ILE A 348 19.67 21.76 -4.64
N PRO A 349 20.63 22.48 -5.27
CA PRO A 349 20.92 23.85 -4.85
C PRO A 349 19.69 24.75 -4.94
N SER A 350 19.51 25.65 -3.96
CA SER A 350 18.39 26.59 -3.92
C SER A 350 18.25 27.42 -5.19
N GLN A 351 19.37 27.79 -5.82
CA GLN A 351 19.38 28.51 -7.10
C GLN A 351 18.72 27.68 -8.22
N ILE A 352 18.96 26.37 -8.27
CA ILE A 352 18.33 25.47 -9.24
C ILE A 352 16.82 25.36 -8.98
N LEU A 353 16.43 25.22 -7.71
CA LEU A 353 15.00 25.18 -7.37
C LEU A 353 14.29 26.49 -7.75
N ALA A 354 14.97 27.63 -7.64
CA ALA A 354 14.42 28.92 -8.05
C ALA A 354 14.32 29.10 -9.58
N SER A 355 15.31 28.63 -10.37
CA SER A 355 15.37 28.90 -11.81
C SER A 355 14.88 27.76 -12.71
N HIS A 356 14.88 26.51 -12.24
CA HIS A 356 14.62 25.32 -13.07
C HIS A 356 13.32 24.60 -12.75
N VAL A 357 12.64 24.93 -11.63
CA VAL A 357 11.27 24.45 -11.39
C VAL A 357 10.36 24.97 -12.51
N ARG A 358 9.57 24.07 -13.09
CA ARG A 358 8.60 24.36 -14.17
C ARG A 358 7.18 24.09 -13.75
N LEU A 359 7.00 23.16 -12.82
CA LEU A 359 5.71 22.85 -12.23
C LEU A 359 5.93 22.40 -10.80
N VAL A 360 5.11 22.94 -9.91
CA VAL A 360 4.87 22.38 -8.59
C VAL A 360 3.37 22.19 -8.46
N ASN A 361 2.98 21.01 -7.98
CA ASN A 361 1.58 20.70 -7.71
C ASN A 361 1.48 20.07 -6.33
N ALA A 362 1.08 20.87 -5.35
CA ALA A 362 0.92 20.47 -3.96
C ALA A 362 -0.54 20.11 -3.68
N ARG A 363 -0.75 18.99 -2.98
CA ARG A 363 -2.08 18.53 -2.55
C ARG A 363 -2.03 18.05 -1.12
N VAL A 364 -2.90 18.58 -0.26
CA VAL A 364 -3.07 18.11 1.12
C VAL A 364 -4.26 17.15 1.18
N LEU A 365 -4.01 15.90 1.57
CA LEU A 365 -4.97 14.80 1.51
C LEU A 365 -5.28 14.31 2.93
N CYS A 366 -6.56 14.35 3.31
CA CYS A 366 -7.02 13.94 4.65
C CYS A 366 -7.53 12.50 4.71
N ASP A 367 -8.04 12.01 3.58
CA ASP A 367 -8.82 10.79 3.45
C ASP A 367 -8.09 9.81 2.54
N THR A 368 -6.93 9.31 3.01
CA THR A 368 -6.02 8.49 2.20
C THR A 368 -5.95 7.03 2.68
N ILE A 369 -4.77 6.58 3.09
CA ILE A 369 -4.48 5.18 3.37
C ILE A 369 -5.02 4.83 4.76
N PRO A 370 -5.89 3.82 4.91
CA PRO A 370 -6.40 3.42 6.21
C PRO A 370 -5.26 2.90 7.10
N GLN A 371 -5.27 3.31 8.36
CA GLN A 371 -4.27 2.90 9.32
C GLN A 371 -4.74 1.64 10.04
N TYR A 372 -4.23 0.47 9.65
CA TYR A 372 -4.54 -0.81 10.31
C TYR A 372 -3.93 -0.85 11.71
N LEU A 373 -4.64 -0.30 12.70
CA LEU A 373 -4.18 -0.20 14.07
C LEU A 373 -4.10 -1.57 14.74
N VAL A 374 -3.27 -1.71 15.77
CA VAL A 374 -3.17 -2.94 16.59
C VAL A 374 -4.56 -3.51 16.89
N GLY A 375 -4.74 -4.82 16.63
CA GLY A 375 -6.03 -5.51 16.76
C GLY A 375 -6.88 -5.52 15.48
N HIS A 376 -6.39 -4.99 14.36
CA HIS A 376 -7.12 -4.95 13.08
C HIS A 376 -7.67 -6.31 12.67
N TYR A 377 -6.83 -7.35 12.69
CA TYR A 377 -7.26 -8.71 12.34
C TYR A 377 -8.46 -9.20 13.17
N THR A 378 -8.43 -9.01 14.50
CA THR A 378 -9.53 -9.40 15.38
C THR A 378 -10.80 -8.61 15.09
N ARG A 379 -10.69 -7.32 14.76
CA ARG A 379 -11.84 -6.50 14.36
C ARG A 379 -12.42 -6.96 13.03
N MET A 380 -11.59 -7.36 12.07
CA MET A 380 -12.06 -7.90 10.80
C MET A 380 -12.75 -9.24 10.97
N GLN A 381 -12.28 -10.08 11.90
CA GLN A 381 -12.98 -11.31 12.30
C GLN A 381 -14.35 -11.00 12.90
N ALA A 382 -14.43 -10.08 13.87
CA ALA A 382 -15.72 -9.68 14.45
C ALA A 382 -16.68 -9.07 13.42
N LEU A 383 -16.17 -8.28 12.47
CA LEU A 383 -16.96 -7.73 11.36
C LEU A 383 -17.47 -8.83 10.43
N HIS A 384 -16.62 -9.78 10.06
CA HIS A 384 -17.03 -10.95 9.27
C HIS A 384 -18.10 -11.77 9.99
N ASP A 385 -17.88 -12.09 11.27
CA ASP A 385 -18.83 -12.85 12.07
C ASP A 385 -20.18 -12.11 12.18
N ALA A 386 -20.17 -10.78 12.34
CA ALA A 386 -21.39 -9.97 12.34
C ALA A 386 -22.14 -10.05 11.00
N MET A 387 -21.42 -10.03 9.86
CA MET A 387 -22.03 -10.15 8.54
C MET A 387 -22.60 -11.56 8.28
N VAL A 388 -21.91 -12.61 8.74
CA VAL A 388 -22.34 -14.00 8.56
C VAL A 388 -23.54 -14.33 9.45
N ASN A 389 -23.56 -13.82 10.68
CA ASN A 389 -24.61 -14.14 11.65
C ASN A 389 -25.88 -13.30 11.50
N ASP A 390 -25.86 -12.22 10.72
CA ASP A 390 -27.05 -11.41 10.42
C ASP A 390 -27.77 -11.94 9.15
N PRO A 391 -28.98 -12.53 9.26
CA PRO A 391 -29.71 -13.07 8.11
C PRO A 391 -30.06 -12.03 7.03
N ALA A 392 -30.09 -10.74 7.39
CA ALA A 392 -30.32 -9.66 6.43
C ALA A 392 -29.09 -9.37 5.56
N LEU A 393 -27.89 -9.70 6.06
CA LEU A 393 -26.61 -9.38 5.42
C LEU A 393 -25.86 -10.61 4.90
N ALA A 394 -26.03 -11.76 5.57
CA ALA A 394 -25.46 -13.04 5.19
C ALA A 394 -25.76 -13.29 3.72
N ASN A 395 -24.73 -13.66 2.96
CA ASN A 395 -24.76 -13.81 1.50
C ASN A 395 -25.27 -12.63 0.67
N LYS A 396 -25.50 -11.43 1.23
CA LYS A 396 -25.99 -10.26 0.48
C LYS A 396 -25.06 -9.07 0.57
N LEU A 397 -24.24 -8.94 1.60
CA LEU A 397 -23.25 -7.88 1.73
C LEU A 397 -21.84 -8.42 1.48
N THR A 398 -21.09 -7.71 0.62
CA THR A 398 -19.68 -7.98 0.36
C THR A 398 -18.88 -6.69 0.54
N LEU A 399 -17.85 -6.72 1.37
CA LEU A 399 -16.98 -5.58 1.64
C LEU A 399 -15.69 -5.69 0.82
N LEU A 400 -15.40 -4.64 0.06
CA LEU A 400 -14.28 -4.58 -0.89
C LEU A 400 -13.47 -3.29 -0.70
N GLY A 401 -12.28 -3.29 -1.28
CA GLY A 401 -11.39 -2.13 -1.28
C GLY A 401 -10.41 -2.12 -0.11
N TYR A 402 -9.69 -1.00 -0.01
CA TYR A 402 -8.45 -0.95 0.78
C TYR A 402 -8.64 -0.94 2.30
N SER A 403 -9.88 -0.85 2.81
CA SER A 403 -10.13 -0.65 4.24
C SER A 403 -9.94 -1.92 5.08
N TYR A 404 -9.85 -3.08 4.43
CA TYR A 404 -9.99 -4.38 5.11
C TYR A 404 -8.74 -5.26 4.98
N ALA A 405 -8.41 -5.70 3.76
CA ALA A 405 -7.51 -6.84 3.53
C ALA A 405 -6.29 -6.52 2.65
N GLY A 406 -5.83 -5.25 2.67
CA GLY A 406 -4.66 -4.78 1.94
C GLY A 406 -4.89 -3.41 1.32
N VAL A 407 -3.86 -2.56 1.31
CA VAL A 407 -3.95 -1.18 0.81
C VAL A 407 -3.43 -1.02 -0.62
N GLY A 408 -2.76 -2.03 -1.16
CA GLY A 408 -2.19 -1.99 -2.50
C GLY A 408 -3.26 -2.17 -3.58
N ILE A 409 -2.99 -1.63 -4.77
CA ILE A 409 -3.85 -1.84 -5.96
C ILE A 409 -3.99 -3.35 -6.25
N ASN A 410 -2.89 -4.10 -6.16
CA ASN A 410 -2.90 -5.54 -6.37
C ASN A 410 -3.82 -6.25 -5.35
N ASP A 411 -3.75 -5.87 -4.08
CA ASP A 411 -4.58 -6.46 -3.03
C ASP A 411 -6.06 -6.17 -3.30
N CYS A 412 -6.41 -4.93 -3.66
CA CYS A 412 -7.77 -4.56 -4.01
C CYS A 412 -8.33 -5.38 -5.20
N ILE A 413 -7.51 -5.60 -6.24
CA ILE A 413 -7.91 -6.39 -7.41
C ILE A 413 -8.07 -7.86 -7.04
N THR A 414 -7.08 -8.44 -6.34
CA THR A 414 -7.15 -9.85 -5.91
C THR A 414 -8.35 -10.10 -5.01
N ASN A 415 -8.57 -9.25 -4.00
CA ASN A 415 -9.70 -9.40 -3.08
C ASN A 415 -11.06 -9.25 -3.81
N ALA A 416 -11.14 -8.37 -4.81
CA ALA A 416 -12.35 -8.22 -5.62
C ALA A 416 -12.62 -9.45 -6.50
N LEU A 417 -11.58 -10.01 -7.14
CA LEU A 417 -11.72 -11.23 -7.94
C LEU A 417 -12.09 -12.43 -7.07
N ASP A 418 -11.39 -12.64 -5.95
CA ASP A 418 -11.68 -13.71 -5.00
C ASP A 418 -13.13 -13.63 -4.48
N ALA A 419 -13.61 -12.43 -4.18
CA ALA A 419 -15.00 -12.22 -3.75
C ALA A 419 -16.01 -12.52 -4.87
N CYS A 420 -15.71 -12.13 -6.12
CA CYS A 420 -16.55 -12.46 -7.27
C CYS A 420 -16.63 -13.98 -7.48
N ASP A 421 -15.50 -14.69 -7.41
CA ASP A 421 -15.47 -16.15 -7.56
C ASP A 421 -16.26 -16.84 -6.43
N ALA A 422 -16.13 -16.36 -5.19
CA ALA A 422 -16.92 -16.84 -4.06
C ALA A 422 -18.43 -16.59 -4.25
N ILE A 423 -18.82 -15.42 -4.79
CA ILE A 423 -20.22 -15.10 -5.10
C ILE A 423 -20.76 -16.01 -6.19
N ILE A 424 -20.00 -16.25 -7.26
CA ILE A 424 -20.38 -17.14 -8.36
C ILE A 424 -20.54 -18.57 -7.84
N ALA A 425 -19.56 -19.07 -7.09
CA ALA A 425 -19.60 -20.41 -6.50
C ALA A 425 -20.79 -20.60 -5.56
N HIS A 426 -21.13 -19.59 -4.74
CA HIS A 426 -22.33 -19.64 -3.90
C HIS A 426 -23.62 -19.64 -4.73
N ALA A 427 -23.68 -18.85 -5.81
CA ALA A 427 -24.85 -18.76 -6.68
C ALA A 427 -25.09 -20.03 -7.52
N THR A 428 -24.04 -20.81 -7.80
CA THR A 428 -24.10 -22.04 -8.60
C THR A 428 -24.10 -23.33 -7.77
N SER A 429 -23.84 -23.26 -6.46
CA SER A 429 -23.83 -24.45 -5.61
C SER A 429 -25.23 -24.94 -5.26
N ASP A 430 -25.56 -26.17 -5.68
CA ASP A 430 -26.78 -26.89 -5.29
C ASP A 430 -26.69 -27.53 -3.88
N THR A 431 -25.53 -27.48 -3.21
CA THR A 431 -25.31 -28.16 -1.91
C THR A 431 -24.67 -27.23 -0.86
N GLN A 432 -25.31 -27.20 0.33
CA GLN A 432 -24.96 -26.42 1.54
C GLN A 432 -24.81 -24.89 1.37
N PRO A 433 -25.91 -24.12 1.48
CA PRO A 433 -25.90 -22.66 1.30
C PRO A 433 -25.12 -21.90 2.40
N ASP A 434 -25.06 -22.41 3.63
CA ASP A 434 -24.51 -21.64 4.77
C ASP A 434 -22.98 -21.59 4.79
N ALA A 435 -22.30 -22.68 4.45
CA ALA A 435 -20.83 -22.73 4.42
C ALA A 435 -20.25 -21.85 3.30
N SER A 436 -20.88 -21.87 2.12
CA SER A 436 -20.49 -21.04 0.97
C SER A 436 -20.85 -19.56 1.16
N ALA A 437 -21.94 -19.24 1.88
CA ALA A 437 -22.33 -17.88 2.20
C ALA A 437 -21.24 -17.10 2.96
N SER A 438 -20.57 -17.74 3.92
CA SER A 438 -19.48 -17.13 4.71
C SER A 438 -18.33 -16.60 3.84
N GLN A 439 -18.04 -17.27 2.73
CA GLN A 439 -16.95 -16.90 1.82
C GLN A 439 -17.26 -15.62 1.03
N THR A 440 -18.53 -15.23 0.91
CA THR A 440 -18.95 -14.09 0.07
C THR A 440 -18.79 -12.72 0.73
N THR A 441 -18.36 -12.66 1.99
CA THR A 441 -18.23 -11.40 2.75
C THR A 441 -17.13 -10.47 2.22
N GLY A 442 -16.16 -11.00 1.47
CA GLY A 442 -14.93 -10.28 1.09
C GLY A 442 -13.86 -10.24 2.18
N LEU A 443 -14.15 -10.78 3.37
CA LEU A 443 -13.22 -10.84 4.51
C LEU A 443 -12.70 -12.25 4.80
N ALA A 444 -13.28 -13.28 4.19
CA ALA A 444 -12.96 -14.68 4.49
C ALA A 444 -11.48 -15.02 4.25
N ALA A 445 -10.89 -14.55 3.15
CA ALA A 445 -9.47 -14.76 2.84
C ALA A 445 -8.50 -14.05 3.80
N LEU A 446 -8.98 -13.02 4.51
CA LEU A 446 -8.18 -12.35 5.52
C LEU A 446 -8.08 -13.20 6.78
N ILE A 447 -9.19 -13.84 7.18
CA ILE A 447 -9.39 -14.54 8.46
C ILE A 447 -8.92 -16.01 8.37
N GLY A 448 -9.04 -16.64 7.21
CA GLY A 448 -8.35 -17.91 6.90
C GLY A 448 -6.84 -17.76 6.93
#